data_AF-A0A3Q9IIG8-F1
#
_entry.id   AF-A0A3Q9IIG8-F1
#
_cell.length_a   1.000
_cell.length_b   1.000
_cell.length_c   1.000
_cell.angle_alpha   90.00
_cell.angle_beta   90.00
_cell.angle_gamma   90.00
#
_symmetry.space_group_name_H-M   'P 1'
#
loop_
_entity.id
_entity.type
_entity.pdbx_description
1 polymer ?
#
loop_
_entity_poly.entity_id
_entity_poly.type
_entity_poly.pdbx_seq_one_letter_code
_entity_poly.pdbx_strand_id
1 'polypeptide(L)'
;MTGESVGREWTGADLAVVVGDYVAQLEKTLAGKPVDRAAHARTVRFVTGKADGPISWKQGEISAVLSLIGLPILKDQPPRWSYDDALLDAVEEQLAAKPALLAAVIRPDALFAAPDAVPLVETAPPPPAARSERLMQVLQRFDMGRRAQEDRFLGALGVASVVAHEARRLSDHGRPDIGARVRPARGGDPDGCDVIGFGLDETPRLIVVKTTLAGEFAPFALTSAEQDLSQAQPDAFRVIRVYDLLGEGRFYRVKPPFG
;
A
#
# COMPACT_ATOMS: atom_id res chain seq x y z
N MET A 1 9.43 -11.26 47.88
CA MET A 1 9.36 -12.19 46.73
C MET A 1 8.74 -11.45 45.57
N THR A 2 9.59 -10.95 44.70
CA THR A 2 9.28 -10.21 43.49
C THR A 2 8.67 -11.16 42.47
N GLY A 3 7.38 -10.98 42.16
CA GLY A 3 6.72 -11.64 41.04
C GLY A 3 7.32 -11.12 39.75
N GLU A 4 8.27 -11.86 39.23
CA GLU A 4 9.02 -11.63 37.99
C GLU A 4 8.04 -11.48 36.82
N SER A 5 8.17 -10.39 36.05
CA SER A 5 7.36 -10.00 34.89
C SER A 5 7.58 -10.87 33.65
N VAL A 6 7.84 -12.16 33.84
CA VAL A 6 8.36 -13.12 32.84
C VAL A 6 7.38 -13.39 31.67
N GLY A 7 6.13 -12.91 31.75
CA GLY A 7 5.13 -13.12 30.69
C GLY A 7 4.83 -11.92 29.78
N ARG A 8 5.30 -10.70 30.09
CA ARG A 8 4.80 -9.48 29.42
C ARG A 8 5.77 -8.80 28.46
N GLU A 9 7.08 -8.89 28.71
CA GLU A 9 8.08 -8.14 27.93
C GLU A 9 8.46 -8.91 26.67
N TRP A 10 8.44 -8.24 25.51
CA TRP A 10 8.87 -8.83 24.24
C TRP A 10 10.38 -8.67 24.10
N THR A 11 11.11 -9.78 24.01
CA THR A 11 12.55 -9.75 23.74
C THR A 11 12.82 -9.64 22.24
N GLY A 12 14.02 -9.23 21.84
CA GLY A 12 14.42 -9.25 20.42
C GLY A 12 14.27 -10.63 19.78
N ALA A 13 14.54 -11.71 20.54
CA ALA A 13 14.34 -13.08 20.07
C ALA A 13 12.85 -13.42 19.86
N ASP A 14 11.97 -12.99 20.78
CA ASP A 14 10.53 -13.17 20.61
C ASP A 14 10.01 -12.42 19.38
N LEU A 15 10.49 -11.19 19.16
CA LEU A 15 10.14 -10.37 18.01
C LEU A 15 10.59 -11.03 16.71
N ALA A 16 11.84 -11.52 16.64
CA ALA A 16 12.34 -12.23 15.47
C ALA A 16 11.47 -13.46 15.13
N VAL A 17 11.01 -14.21 16.13
CA VAL A 17 10.15 -15.38 15.94
C VAL A 17 8.77 -14.99 15.39
N VAL A 18 8.09 -14.03 16.03
CA VAL A 18 6.72 -13.65 15.61
C VAL A 18 6.71 -12.91 14.27
N VAL A 19 7.71 -12.07 14.00
CA VAL A 19 7.87 -11.38 12.71
C VAL A 19 8.24 -12.40 11.62
N GLY A 20 9.16 -13.31 11.93
CA GLY A 20 9.56 -14.36 11.00
C GLY A 20 8.40 -15.26 10.59
N ASP A 21 7.59 -15.67 11.57
CA ASP A 21 6.38 -16.45 11.35
C ASP A 21 5.33 -15.69 10.53
N TYR A 22 5.08 -14.42 10.87
CA TYR A 22 4.15 -13.56 10.11
C TYR A 22 4.58 -13.47 8.64
N VAL A 23 5.85 -13.18 8.38
CA VAL A 23 6.37 -13.01 7.01
C VAL A 23 6.32 -14.33 6.25
N ALA A 24 6.59 -15.47 6.89
CA ALA A 24 6.45 -16.79 6.27
C ALA A 24 4.99 -17.11 5.89
N GLN A 25 4.02 -16.69 6.71
CA GLN A 25 2.61 -16.79 6.36
C GLN A 25 2.25 -15.87 5.19
N LEU A 26 2.76 -14.63 5.18
CA LEU A 26 2.54 -13.67 4.10
C LEU A 26 3.08 -14.19 2.76
N GLU A 27 4.28 -14.77 2.73
CA GLU A 27 4.86 -15.39 1.53
C GLU A 27 3.97 -16.50 0.96
N LYS A 28 3.43 -17.37 1.81
CA LYS A 28 2.50 -18.42 1.39
C LYS A 28 1.21 -17.82 0.81
N THR A 29 0.64 -16.82 1.48
CA THR A 29 -0.56 -16.12 1.02
C THR A 29 -0.36 -15.48 -0.35
N LEU A 30 0.76 -14.77 -0.55
CA LEU A 30 1.09 -14.14 -1.83
C LEU A 30 1.34 -15.16 -2.94
N ALA A 31 1.87 -16.34 -2.60
CA ALA A 31 2.00 -17.46 -3.51
C ALA A 31 0.69 -18.24 -3.74
N GLY A 32 -0.45 -17.77 -3.20
CA GLY A 32 -1.74 -18.47 -3.31
C GLY A 32 -1.79 -19.82 -2.59
N LYS A 33 -0.85 -20.08 -1.67
CA LYS A 33 -0.76 -21.35 -0.93
C LYS A 33 -1.61 -21.30 0.34
N PRO A 34 -2.24 -22.41 0.74
CA PRO A 34 -2.99 -22.47 1.99
C PRO A 34 -2.07 -22.22 3.20
N VAL A 35 -2.57 -21.51 4.20
CA VAL A 35 -1.88 -21.20 5.45
C VAL A 35 -2.67 -21.78 6.63
N ASP A 36 -2.08 -22.75 7.33
CA ASP A 36 -2.63 -23.27 8.58
C ASP A 36 -2.32 -22.32 9.75
N ARG A 37 -3.24 -21.39 10.00
CA ARG A 37 -3.13 -20.40 11.08
C ARG A 37 -2.97 -21.04 12.46
N ALA A 38 -3.64 -22.17 12.70
CA ALA A 38 -3.61 -22.84 13.98
C ALA A 38 -2.27 -23.54 14.24
N ALA A 39 -1.63 -24.09 13.21
CA ALA A 39 -0.26 -24.58 13.32
C ALA A 39 0.73 -23.45 13.61
N HIS A 40 0.67 -22.36 12.84
CA HIS A 40 1.54 -21.19 13.05
C HIS A 40 1.39 -20.60 14.47
N ALA A 41 0.15 -20.42 14.96
CA ALA A 41 -0.10 -19.94 16.32
C ALA A 41 0.46 -20.88 17.41
N ARG A 42 0.34 -22.20 17.23
CA ARG A 42 0.94 -23.18 18.16
C ARG A 42 2.47 -23.10 18.18
N THR A 43 3.09 -22.95 17.02
CA THR A 43 4.55 -22.84 16.90
C THR A 43 5.07 -21.59 17.60
N VAL A 44 4.49 -20.41 17.31
CA VAL A 44 4.93 -19.15 17.95
C VAL A 44 4.74 -19.22 19.47
N ARG A 45 3.59 -19.75 19.94
CA ARG A 45 3.35 -19.97 21.37
C ARG A 45 4.40 -20.87 22.01
N PHE A 46 4.74 -21.98 21.36
CA PHE A 46 5.71 -22.95 21.89
C PHE A 46 7.10 -22.33 22.02
N VAL A 47 7.54 -21.55 21.01
CA VAL A 47 8.89 -20.99 20.99
C VAL A 47 9.02 -19.78 21.93
N THR A 48 8.02 -18.90 21.98
CA THR A 48 8.09 -17.63 22.74
C THR A 48 7.53 -17.75 24.16
N GLY A 49 6.77 -18.81 24.46
CA GLY A 49 6.01 -18.93 25.71
C GLY A 49 4.87 -17.91 25.87
N LYS A 50 4.59 -17.08 24.86
CA LYS A 50 3.54 -16.04 24.90
C LYS A 50 2.15 -16.63 24.68
N ALA A 51 1.14 -16.08 25.35
CA ALA A 51 -0.25 -16.45 25.12
C ALA A 51 -0.80 -15.91 23.78
N ASP A 52 -1.93 -16.45 23.31
CA ASP A 52 -2.53 -16.08 22.01
C ASP A 52 -2.89 -14.61 21.90
N GLY A 53 -3.44 -14.02 22.97
CA GLY A 53 -3.84 -12.61 22.98
C GLY A 53 -2.67 -11.67 22.67
N PRO A 54 -1.56 -11.73 23.43
CA PRO A 54 -0.34 -10.99 23.13
C PRO A 54 0.25 -11.25 21.74
N ILE A 55 0.25 -12.50 21.26
CA ILE A 55 0.75 -12.83 19.91
C ILE A 55 -0.12 -12.16 18.85
N SER A 56 -1.45 -12.31 18.95
CA SER A 56 -2.40 -11.67 18.04
C SER A 56 -2.24 -10.16 18.07
N TRP A 57 -2.05 -9.57 19.26
CA TRP A 57 -1.78 -8.14 19.43
C TRP A 57 -0.57 -7.72 18.59
N LYS A 58 0.57 -8.39 18.82
CA LYS A 58 1.83 -8.13 18.13
C LYS A 58 1.75 -8.34 16.61
N GLN A 59 0.97 -9.33 16.14
CA GLN A 59 0.71 -9.50 14.71
C GLN A 59 -0.01 -8.29 14.07
N GLY A 60 -0.93 -7.65 14.80
CA GLY A 60 -1.52 -6.40 14.34
C GLY A 60 -0.53 -5.25 14.29
N GLU A 61 0.41 -5.18 15.24
CA GLU A 61 1.49 -4.19 15.24
C GLU A 61 2.44 -4.41 14.05
N ILE A 62 2.74 -5.68 13.71
CA ILE A 62 3.47 -6.04 12.48
C ILE A 62 2.70 -5.57 11.24
N SER A 63 1.39 -5.82 11.16
CA SER A 63 0.56 -5.34 10.05
C SER A 63 0.62 -3.81 9.90
N ALA A 64 0.66 -3.06 11.01
CA ALA A 64 0.81 -1.60 10.96
C ALA A 64 2.15 -1.19 10.35
N VAL A 65 3.26 -1.80 10.80
CA VAL A 65 4.59 -1.53 10.24
C VAL A 65 4.66 -1.87 8.75
N LEU A 66 4.20 -3.06 8.35
CA LEU A 66 4.21 -3.48 6.95
C LEU A 66 3.35 -2.57 6.05
N SER A 67 2.20 -2.13 6.55
CA SER A 67 1.33 -1.18 5.83
C SER A 67 2.05 0.14 5.54
N LEU A 68 2.83 0.64 6.50
CA LEU A 68 3.61 1.87 6.35
C LEU A 68 4.81 1.71 5.42
N ILE A 69 5.44 0.53 5.41
CA ILE A 69 6.52 0.19 4.45
C ILE A 69 5.97 0.11 3.02
N GLY A 70 4.68 -0.19 2.85
CA GLY A 70 4.05 -0.41 1.55
C GLY A 70 4.07 -1.88 1.13
N LEU A 71 3.94 -2.78 2.12
CA LEU A 71 3.76 -4.20 1.91
C LEU A 71 2.31 -4.60 2.20
N PRO A 72 1.79 -5.63 1.52
CA PRO A 72 0.49 -6.22 1.85
C PRO A 72 0.56 -6.89 3.23
N ILE A 73 -0.62 -7.03 3.84
CA ILE A 73 -0.78 -7.64 5.15
C ILE A 73 -1.70 -8.86 5.07
N LEU A 74 -1.64 -9.69 6.11
CA LEU A 74 -2.61 -10.75 6.33
C LEU A 74 -3.95 -10.10 6.70
N LYS A 75 -4.97 -10.22 5.83
CA LYS A 75 -6.27 -9.51 5.96
C LYS A 75 -7.02 -9.84 7.26
N ASP A 76 -6.79 -11.03 7.83
CA ASP A 76 -7.33 -11.51 9.10
C ASP A 76 -6.60 -10.96 10.34
N GLN A 77 -5.52 -10.19 10.15
CA GLN A 77 -4.72 -9.57 11.20
C GLN A 77 -4.64 -8.06 10.95
N PRO A 78 -5.70 -7.29 11.26
CA PRO A 78 -5.75 -5.87 10.95
C PRO A 78 -4.66 -5.06 11.69
N PRO A 79 -4.20 -3.94 11.11
CA PRO A 79 -3.19 -3.07 11.73
C PRO A 79 -3.57 -2.59 13.13
N ARG A 80 -2.60 -2.60 14.04
CA ARG A 80 -2.64 -1.91 15.34
C ARG A 80 -1.51 -0.89 15.40
N TRP A 81 -1.85 0.40 15.44
CA TRP A 81 -0.91 1.52 15.29
C TRP A 81 -0.09 1.86 16.54
N SER A 82 0.15 0.86 17.38
CA SER A 82 1.00 0.95 18.57
C SER A 82 2.20 0.06 18.32
N TYR A 83 3.36 0.60 17.99
CA TYR A 83 4.58 -0.17 17.80
C TYR A 83 5.80 0.64 18.24
N ASP A 84 6.88 -0.05 18.57
CA ASP A 84 8.15 0.53 19.02
C ASP A 84 9.26 0.32 17.98
N ASP A 85 10.40 0.96 18.22
CA ASP A 85 11.56 0.85 17.32
C ASP A 85 12.15 -0.58 17.30
N ALA A 86 12.03 -1.34 18.40
CA ALA A 86 12.46 -2.73 18.44
C ALA A 86 11.69 -3.62 17.45
N LEU A 87 10.38 -3.38 17.28
CA LEU A 87 9.60 -4.06 16.24
C LEU A 87 10.03 -3.62 14.84
N LEU A 88 10.33 -2.33 14.63
CA LEU A 88 10.84 -1.83 13.34
C LEU A 88 12.15 -2.52 12.97
N ASP A 89 13.07 -2.69 13.91
CA ASP A 89 14.35 -3.38 13.73
C ASP A 89 14.14 -4.84 13.32
N ALA A 90 13.28 -5.57 14.03
CA ALA A 90 12.98 -6.97 13.72
C ALA A 90 12.33 -7.14 12.34
N VAL A 91 11.43 -6.22 11.94
CA VAL A 91 10.82 -6.23 10.60
C VAL A 91 11.86 -5.92 9.53
N GLU A 92 12.71 -4.92 9.74
CA GLU A 92 13.76 -4.57 8.79
C GLU A 92 14.73 -5.74 8.56
N GLU A 93 15.20 -6.38 9.62
CA GLU A 93 16.10 -7.54 9.53
C GLU A 93 15.46 -8.69 8.75
N GLN A 94 14.19 -9.00 9.05
CA GLN A 94 13.47 -10.08 8.39
C GLN A 94 13.22 -9.80 6.90
N LEU A 95 12.89 -8.57 6.54
CA LEU A 95 12.65 -8.18 5.15
C LEU A 95 13.96 -8.10 4.35
N ALA A 96 15.06 -7.66 4.97
CA ALA A 96 16.37 -7.64 4.34
C ALA A 96 16.84 -9.04 3.89
N ALA A 97 16.45 -10.08 4.63
CA ALA A 97 16.72 -11.47 4.28
C ALA A 97 15.80 -12.03 3.16
N LYS A 98 14.81 -11.27 2.68
CA LYS A 98 13.75 -11.75 1.76
C LYS A 98 13.56 -10.85 0.52
N PRO A 99 14.59 -10.64 -0.31
CA PRO A 99 14.46 -9.81 -1.51
C PRO A 99 13.42 -10.36 -2.52
N ALA A 100 13.25 -11.68 -2.59
CA ALA A 100 12.25 -12.31 -3.46
C ALA A 100 10.80 -11.94 -3.08
N LEU A 101 10.51 -11.81 -1.78
CA LEU A 101 9.21 -11.35 -1.30
C LEU A 101 8.94 -9.92 -1.77
N LEU A 102 9.92 -9.02 -1.62
CA LEU A 102 9.77 -7.61 -2.02
C LEU A 102 9.47 -7.48 -3.52
N ALA A 103 10.09 -8.32 -4.36
CA ALA A 103 9.79 -8.37 -5.79
C ALA A 103 8.38 -8.92 -6.07
N ALA A 104 8.00 -10.02 -5.40
CA ALA A 104 6.70 -10.66 -5.57
C ALA A 104 5.52 -9.76 -5.16
N VAL A 105 5.73 -8.84 -4.21
CA VAL A 105 4.71 -7.87 -3.79
C VAL A 105 4.35 -6.88 -4.89
N ILE A 106 5.33 -6.44 -5.70
CA ILE A 106 5.08 -5.47 -6.77
C ILE A 106 4.39 -6.12 -7.96
N ARG A 107 4.81 -7.34 -8.31
CA ARG A 107 4.33 -8.06 -9.49
C ARG A 107 4.03 -9.54 -9.16
N PRO A 108 2.97 -9.83 -8.40
CA PRO A 108 2.55 -11.19 -8.13
C PRO A 108 1.88 -11.81 -9.36
N ASP A 109 1.92 -13.15 -9.47
CA ASP A 109 1.39 -13.86 -10.63
C ASP A 109 -0.11 -13.59 -10.88
N ALA A 110 -0.88 -13.39 -9.81
CA ALA A 110 -2.31 -13.06 -9.88
C ALA A 110 -2.59 -11.76 -10.66
N LEU A 111 -1.62 -10.85 -10.73
CA LEU A 111 -1.74 -9.59 -11.46
C LEU A 111 -1.87 -9.81 -12.97
N PHE A 112 -1.29 -10.87 -13.52
CA PHE A 112 -1.42 -11.21 -14.94
C PHE A 112 -2.78 -11.78 -15.32
N ALA A 113 -3.57 -12.22 -14.33
CA ALA A 113 -4.95 -12.65 -14.53
C ALA A 113 -5.97 -11.52 -14.29
N ALA A 114 -5.50 -10.31 -13.93
CA ALA A 114 -6.38 -9.16 -13.74
C ALA A 114 -6.97 -8.70 -15.08
N PRO A 115 -8.20 -8.12 -15.08
CA PRO A 115 -8.75 -7.48 -16.27
C PRO A 115 -7.92 -6.26 -16.68
N ASP A 116 -8.09 -5.80 -17.92
CA ASP A 116 -7.39 -4.61 -18.45
C ASP A 116 -7.66 -3.33 -17.63
N ALA A 117 -8.79 -3.27 -16.93
CA ALA A 117 -9.13 -2.23 -15.96
C ALA A 117 -9.95 -2.84 -14.82
N VAL A 118 -9.59 -2.48 -13.59
CA VAL A 118 -10.28 -2.93 -12.37
C VAL A 118 -11.32 -1.86 -11.98
N PRO A 119 -12.58 -2.24 -11.70
CA PRO A 119 -13.54 -1.31 -11.11
C PRO A 119 -13.01 -0.71 -9.81
N LEU A 120 -13.09 0.61 -9.67
CA LEU A 120 -12.56 1.32 -8.51
C LEU A 120 -13.67 1.88 -7.62
N VAL A 121 -13.53 1.67 -6.32
CA VAL A 121 -14.36 2.23 -5.25
C VAL A 121 -13.62 3.36 -4.56
N GLU A 122 -14.25 4.53 -4.47
CA GLU A 122 -13.65 5.67 -3.79
C GLU A 122 -13.71 5.50 -2.26
N THR A 123 -12.60 5.79 -1.59
CA THR A 123 -12.47 5.82 -0.14
C THR A 123 -11.91 7.17 0.33
N ALA A 124 -12.07 7.46 1.61
CA ALA A 124 -11.41 8.61 2.22
C ALA A 124 -9.90 8.37 2.31
N PRO A 125 -9.05 9.40 2.12
CA PRO A 125 -7.63 9.26 2.37
C PRO A 125 -7.39 8.89 3.83
N PRO A 126 -6.39 8.04 4.13
CA PRO A 126 -6.06 7.70 5.51
C PRO A 126 -5.56 8.94 6.26
N PRO A 127 -5.76 9.00 7.59
CA PRO A 127 -5.16 10.05 8.39
C PRO A 127 -3.62 9.99 8.28
N PRO A 128 -2.92 11.14 8.35
CA PRO A 128 -1.46 11.15 8.38
C PRO A 128 -0.93 10.27 9.53
N ALA A 129 -0.03 9.35 9.22
CA ALA A 129 0.67 8.56 10.22
C ALA A 129 1.92 9.31 10.70
N ALA A 130 2.11 9.37 12.02
CA ALA A 130 3.36 9.90 12.59
C ALA A 130 4.54 9.05 12.10
N ARG A 131 5.60 9.72 11.65
CA ARG A 131 6.82 9.06 11.16
C ARG A 131 7.96 9.37 12.11
N SER A 132 8.36 8.37 12.90
CA SER A 132 9.62 8.46 13.65
C SER A 132 10.80 8.49 12.67
N GLU A 133 11.94 9.03 13.13
CA GLU A 133 13.18 9.00 12.35
C GLU A 133 13.56 7.57 11.96
N ARG A 134 13.38 6.62 12.89
CA ARG A 134 13.63 5.20 12.64
C ARG A 134 12.73 4.64 11.55
N LEU A 135 11.42 4.93 11.58
CA LEU A 135 10.51 4.51 10.52
C LEU A 135 10.97 5.09 9.18
N MET A 136 11.34 6.38 9.12
CA MET A 136 11.82 6.99 7.87
C MET A 136 13.04 6.27 7.28
N GLN A 137 13.98 5.84 8.12
CA GLN A 137 15.13 5.04 7.67
C GLN A 137 14.70 3.71 7.06
N VAL A 138 13.75 3.00 7.69
CA VAL A 138 13.19 1.74 7.16
C VAL A 138 12.47 1.97 5.84
N LEU A 139 11.66 3.02 5.72
CA LEU A 139 10.97 3.38 4.48
C LEU A 139 11.95 3.65 3.34
N GLN A 140 13.03 4.39 3.61
CA GLN A 140 14.07 4.70 2.62
C GLN A 140 14.83 3.45 2.18
N ARG A 141 15.09 2.51 3.10
CA ARG A 141 15.81 1.27 2.76
C ARG A 141 15.07 0.40 1.76
N PHE A 142 13.76 0.23 1.94
CA PHE A 142 12.97 -0.65 1.08
C PHE A 142 12.39 0.08 -0.13
N ASP A 143 11.95 1.33 0.05
CA ASP A 143 11.42 2.22 -0.98
C ASP A 143 10.41 1.54 -1.91
N MET A 144 9.39 0.92 -1.29
CA MET A 144 8.34 0.21 -2.03
C MET A 144 7.52 1.15 -2.91
N GLY A 145 7.42 2.43 -2.52
CA GLY A 145 6.77 3.47 -3.31
C GLY A 145 7.43 3.66 -4.67
N ARG A 146 8.76 3.87 -4.71
CA ARG A 146 9.50 3.99 -5.96
C ARG A 146 9.46 2.69 -6.77
N ARG A 147 9.61 1.53 -6.13
CA ARG A 147 9.54 0.23 -6.82
C ARG A 147 8.20 0.02 -7.52
N ALA A 148 7.10 0.35 -6.86
CA ALA A 148 5.76 0.27 -7.44
C ALA A 148 5.61 1.25 -8.61
N GLN A 149 6.16 2.46 -8.49
CA GLN A 149 6.12 3.48 -9.54
C GLN A 149 6.95 3.09 -10.78
N GLU A 150 8.06 2.37 -10.60
CA GLU A 150 8.90 1.88 -11.69
C GLU A 150 8.31 0.67 -12.42
N ASP A 151 7.30 0.01 -11.83
CA ASP A 151 6.63 -1.12 -12.44
C ASP A 151 5.62 -0.67 -13.50
N ARG A 152 6.01 -0.83 -14.77
CA ARG A 152 5.19 -0.41 -15.91
C ARG A 152 3.84 -1.13 -15.99
N PHE A 153 3.76 -2.39 -15.59
CA PHE A 153 2.52 -3.15 -15.68
C PHE A 153 1.51 -2.65 -14.63
N LEU A 154 1.96 -2.54 -13.39
CA LEU A 154 1.16 -2.01 -12.29
C LEU A 154 0.74 -0.57 -12.56
N GLY A 155 1.65 0.28 -13.04
CA GLY A 155 1.36 1.64 -13.45
C GLY A 155 0.27 1.69 -14.54
N ALA A 156 0.43 0.91 -15.61
CA ALA A 156 -0.53 0.86 -16.71
C ALA A 156 -1.92 0.38 -16.25
N LEU A 157 -1.99 -0.65 -15.40
CA LEU A 157 -3.25 -1.16 -14.86
C LEU A 157 -3.96 -0.10 -14.01
N GLY A 158 -3.22 0.63 -13.17
CA GLY A 158 -3.77 1.73 -12.39
C GLY A 158 -4.32 2.85 -13.28
N VAL A 159 -3.55 3.27 -14.29
CA VAL A 159 -3.97 4.29 -15.26
C VAL A 159 -5.25 3.88 -15.99
N ALA A 160 -5.29 2.64 -16.53
CA ALA A 160 -6.48 2.11 -17.20
C ALA A 160 -7.70 2.06 -16.27
N SER A 161 -7.52 1.64 -15.02
CA SER A 161 -8.57 1.60 -14.01
C SER A 161 -9.12 2.99 -13.67
N VAL A 162 -8.23 4.01 -13.57
CA VAL A 162 -8.63 5.41 -13.34
C VAL A 162 -9.38 5.99 -14.53
N VAL A 163 -8.93 5.75 -15.76
CA VAL A 163 -9.62 6.19 -16.99
C VAL A 163 -11.04 5.61 -17.03
N ALA A 164 -11.18 4.30 -16.79
CA ALA A 164 -12.47 3.63 -16.76
C ALA A 164 -13.38 4.19 -15.66
N HIS A 165 -12.83 4.44 -14.46
CA HIS A 165 -13.56 5.04 -13.36
C HIS A 165 -14.06 6.47 -13.68
N GLU A 166 -13.18 7.35 -14.17
CA GLU A 166 -13.55 8.74 -14.46
C GLU A 166 -14.57 8.84 -15.61
N ALA A 167 -14.42 8.02 -16.66
CA ALA A 167 -15.38 7.96 -17.76
C ALA A 167 -16.77 7.45 -17.29
N ARG A 168 -16.80 6.43 -16.44
CA ARG A 168 -18.03 5.93 -15.81
C ARG A 168 -18.68 6.99 -14.93
N ARG A 169 -17.90 7.63 -14.05
CA ARG A 169 -18.38 8.71 -13.17
C ARG A 169 -19.07 9.82 -13.97
N LEU A 170 -18.48 10.26 -15.07
CA LEU A 170 -19.08 11.30 -15.92
C LEU A 170 -20.35 10.82 -16.63
N SER A 171 -20.34 9.59 -17.15
CA SER A 171 -21.53 8.98 -17.78
C SER A 171 -22.69 8.84 -16.80
N ASP A 172 -22.43 8.38 -15.57
CA ASP A 172 -23.44 8.22 -14.52
C ASP A 172 -24.07 9.55 -14.08
N HIS A 173 -23.37 10.68 -14.33
CA HIS A 173 -23.87 12.04 -14.09
C HIS A 173 -24.43 12.69 -15.37
N GLY A 174 -24.76 11.90 -16.39
CA GLY A 174 -25.40 12.39 -17.61
C GLY A 174 -24.46 13.14 -18.57
N ARG A 175 -23.13 13.00 -18.41
CA ARG A 175 -22.11 13.60 -19.28
C ARG A 175 -21.24 12.55 -20.00
N PRO A 176 -21.83 11.61 -20.76
CA PRO A 176 -21.05 10.64 -21.53
C PRO A 176 -20.20 11.30 -22.63
N ASP A 177 -20.61 12.49 -23.09
CA ASP A 177 -19.87 13.34 -24.02
C ASP A 177 -18.50 13.78 -23.46
N ILE A 178 -18.46 14.15 -22.18
CA ILE A 178 -17.20 14.41 -21.47
C ILE A 178 -16.48 13.10 -21.16
N GLY A 179 -17.23 12.07 -20.73
CA GLY A 179 -16.67 10.75 -20.41
C GLY A 179 -15.83 10.17 -21.55
N ALA A 180 -16.28 10.33 -22.80
CA ALA A 180 -15.57 9.89 -23.99
C ALA A 180 -14.23 10.62 -24.25
N ARG A 181 -14.01 11.77 -23.60
CA ARG A 181 -12.76 12.55 -23.71
C ARG A 181 -11.72 12.16 -22.67
N VAL A 182 -12.10 11.41 -21.63
CA VAL A 182 -11.16 10.92 -20.60
C VAL A 182 -10.20 9.92 -21.23
N ARG A 183 -8.90 10.11 -21.02
CA ARG A 183 -7.86 9.30 -21.66
C ARG A 183 -6.53 9.35 -20.91
N PRO A 184 -5.64 8.37 -21.12
CA PRO A 184 -4.23 8.53 -20.75
C PRO A 184 -3.59 9.74 -21.44
N ALA A 185 -2.60 10.33 -20.77
CA ALA A 185 -1.76 11.37 -21.33
C ALA A 185 -0.93 10.83 -22.52
N ARG A 186 -0.59 11.71 -23.46
CA ARG A 186 0.12 11.44 -24.71
C ARG A 186 1.14 12.55 -24.98
N GLY A 187 1.97 12.37 -26.00
CA GLY A 187 2.91 13.41 -26.42
C GLY A 187 2.18 14.73 -26.74
N GLY A 188 2.62 15.82 -26.09
CA GLY A 188 2.02 17.15 -26.18
C GLY A 188 1.10 17.52 -25.01
N ASP A 189 0.72 16.56 -24.15
CA ASP A 189 0.05 16.85 -22.89
C ASP A 189 1.06 17.38 -21.83
N PRO A 190 0.58 17.99 -20.73
CA PRO A 190 1.46 18.45 -19.65
C PRO A 190 2.34 17.34 -19.09
N ASP A 191 3.63 17.62 -18.94
CA ASP A 191 4.59 16.68 -18.34
C ASP A 191 4.22 16.38 -16.88
N GLY A 192 4.50 15.17 -16.41
CA GLY A 192 4.11 14.69 -15.08
C GLY A 192 2.62 14.42 -14.92
N CYS A 193 1.86 14.24 -16.01
CA CYS A 193 0.45 13.83 -15.99
C CYS A 193 0.28 12.42 -16.59
N ASP A 194 -0.54 11.59 -15.95
CA ASP A 194 -0.85 10.23 -16.42
C ASP A 194 -2.20 10.15 -17.13
N VAL A 195 -3.20 10.90 -16.66
CA VAL A 195 -4.58 10.88 -17.17
C VAL A 195 -5.12 12.29 -17.34
N ILE A 196 -5.69 12.55 -18.52
CA ILE A 196 -6.49 13.75 -18.81
C ILE A 196 -7.94 13.44 -18.45
N GLY A 197 -8.40 13.99 -17.32
CA GLY A 197 -9.76 13.88 -16.82
C GLY A 197 -10.50 15.23 -16.84
N PHE A 198 -11.76 15.22 -16.40
CA PHE A 198 -12.62 16.40 -16.44
C PHE A 198 -13.61 16.47 -15.27
N GLY A 199 -13.94 17.69 -14.83
CA GLY A 199 -15.12 17.98 -14.01
C GLY A 199 -16.43 17.84 -14.80
N LEU A 200 -17.56 17.91 -14.08
CA LEU A 200 -18.89 17.91 -14.72
C LEU A 200 -19.14 19.17 -15.56
N ASP A 201 -18.41 20.24 -15.24
CA ASP A 201 -18.36 21.54 -15.88
C ASP A 201 -17.25 21.63 -16.95
N GLU A 202 -16.70 20.49 -17.37
CA GLU A 202 -15.59 20.40 -18.34
C GLU A 202 -14.26 20.99 -17.87
N THR A 203 -14.14 21.39 -16.61
CA THR A 203 -12.85 21.82 -16.05
C THR A 203 -11.81 20.70 -16.16
N PRO A 204 -10.63 20.94 -16.76
CA PRO A 204 -9.59 19.92 -16.86
C PRO A 204 -9.15 19.41 -15.49
N ARG A 205 -8.90 18.12 -15.40
CA ARG A 205 -8.24 17.48 -14.26
C ARG A 205 -6.99 16.78 -14.77
N LEU A 206 -5.83 17.25 -14.32
CA LEU A 206 -4.55 16.64 -14.64
C LEU A 206 -4.22 15.65 -13.54
N ILE A 207 -4.38 14.36 -13.85
CA ILE A 207 -4.37 13.29 -12.86
C ILE A 207 -3.03 12.56 -12.91
N VAL A 208 -2.38 12.47 -11.76
CA VAL A 208 -1.25 11.59 -11.48
C VAL A 208 -1.78 10.34 -10.78
N VAL A 209 -1.42 9.16 -11.27
CA VAL A 209 -1.88 7.88 -10.76
C VAL A 209 -0.74 7.20 -10.00
N LYS A 210 -0.92 7.04 -8.68
CA LYS A 210 0.01 6.31 -7.83
C LYS A 210 -0.58 4.95 -7.52
N THR A 211 -0.01 3.88 -8.07
CA THR A 211 -0.58 2.54 -7.94
C THR A 211 0.24 1.69 -6.97
N THR A 212 -0.43 0.89 -6.13
CA THR A 212 0.20 -0.10 -5.26
C THR A 212 -0.70 -1.33 -5.12
N LEU A 213 -0.11 -2.48 -4.80
CA LEU A 213 -0.86 -3.67 -4.36
C LEU A 213 -0.94 -3.79 -2.84
N ALA A 214 -0.27 -2.90 -2.11
CA ALA A 214 -0.37 -2.78 -0.66
C ALA A 214 -1.63 -1.99 -0.25
N GLY A 215 -1.71 -1.62 1.03
CA GLY A 215 -2.83 -0.87 1.59
C GLY A 215 -2.76 0.65 1.36
N GLU A 216 -3.77 1.35 1.86
CA GLU A 216 -3.97 2.79 1.74
C GLU A 216 -2.82 3.64 2.31
N PHE A 217 -2.10 3.12 3.31
CA PHE A 217 -0.98 3.77 3.98
C PHE A 217 0.36 3.64 3.24
N ALA A 218 0.41 2.83 2.19
CA ALA A 218 1.64 2.58 1.47
C ALA A 218 2.22 3.91 0.92
N PRO A 219 3.53 4.14 1.03
CA PRO A 219 4.13 5.42 0.70
C PRO A 219 4.14 5.63 -0.82
N PHE A 220 4.14 6.90 -1.20
CA PHE A 220 4.42 7.36 -2.55
C PHE A 220 5.06 8.75 -2.47
N ALA A 221 5.78 9.13 -3.51
CA ALA A 221 6.36 10.44 -3.66
C ALA A 221 5.95 11.03 -5.01
N LEU A 222 6.00 12.35 -5.11
CA LEU A 222 5.91 13.02 -6.41
C LEU A 222 7.28 13.05 -7.08
N THR A 223 7.31 12.84 -8.39
CA THR A 223 8.50 13.13 -9.20
C THR A 223 8.68 14.63 -9.36
N SER A 224 9.85 15.06 -9.83
CA SER A 224 10.08 16.48 -10.15
C SER A 224 9.05 17.02 -11.14
N ALA A 225 8.74 16.28 -12.21
CA ALA A 225 7.74 16.70 -13.20
C ALA A 225 6.32 16.81 -12.61
N GLU A 226 5.92 15.85 -11.77
CA GLU A 226 4.62 15.89 -11.08
C GLU A 226 4.55 17.05 -10.06
N GLN A 227 5.66 17.32 -9.37
CA GLN A 227 5.77 18.44 -8.44
C GLN A 227 5.66 19.78 -9.18
N ASP A 228 6.40 19.94 -10.29
CA ASP A 228 6.35 21.12 -11.14
C ASP A 228 4.94 21.35 -11.69
N LEU A 229 4.28 20.27 -12.13
CA LEU A 229 2.88 20.33 -12.59
C LEU A 229 1.93 20.75 -11.48
N SER A 230 2.11 20.22 -10.26
CA SER A 230 1.29 20.58 -9.10
C SER A 230 1.39 22.06 -8.72
N GLN A 231 2.56 22.66 -8.93
CA GLN A 231 2.82 24.09 -8.67
C GLN A 231 2.32 24.97 -9.82
N ALA A 232 2.47 24.51 -11.07
CA ALA A 232 2.05 25.25 -12.25
C ALA A 232 0.51 25.29 -12.40
N GLN A 233 -0.19 24.21 -12.05
CA GLN A 233 -1.64 24.08 -12.25
C GLN A 233 -2.35 23.46 -11.02
N PRO A 234 -2.28 24.08 -9.82
CA PRO A 234 -2.80 23.50 -8.58
C PRO A 234 -4.31 23.23 -8.60
N ASP A 235 -5.08 24.06 -9.31
CA ASP A 235 -6.53 23.91 -9.43
C ASP A 235 -6.92 22.68 -10.25
N ALA A 236 -6.12 22.31 -11.26
CA ALA A 236 -6.37 21.15 -12.11
C ALA A 236 -5.69 19.87 -11.60
N PHE A 237 -4.56 19.99 -10.88
CA PHE A 237 -3.72 18.86 -10.47
C PHE A 237 -4.39 17.97 -9.42
N ARG A 238 -4.41 16.67 -9.66
CA ARG A 238 -4.95 15.67 -8.73
C ARG A 238 -4.01 14.47 -8.65
N VAL A 239 -3.81 13.95 -7.46
CA VAL A 239 -3.21 12.62 -7.27
C VAL A 239 -4.33 11.63 -6.95
N ILE A 240 -4.35 10.51 -7.67
CA ILE A 240 -5.19 9.37 -7.36
C ILE A 240 -4.30 8.22 -6.88
N ARG A 241 -4.44 7.84 -5.60
CA ARG A 241 -3.81 6.64 -5.05
C ARG A 241 -4.72 5.45 -5.31
N VAL A 242 -4.28 4.51 -6.14
CA VAL A 242 -4.97 3.26 -6.43
C VAL A 242 -4.34 2.13 -5.61
N TYR A 243 -5.15 1.32 -4.94
CA TYR A 243 -4.72 0.24 -4.06
C TYR A 243 -5.71 -0.93 -4.02
N ASP A 244 -5.30 -2.07 -3.42
CA ASP A 244 -6.10 -3.30 -3.32
C ASP A 244 -6.67 -3.78 -4.69
N LEU A 245 -5.92 -3.65 -5.79
CA LEU A 245 -6.35 -4.04 -7.14
C LEU A 245 -6.60 -5.54 -7.31
N LEU A 246 -6.02 -6.37 -6.45
CA LEU A 246 -6.28 -7.82 -6.39
C LEU A 246 -7.41 -8.17 -5.42
N GLY A 247 -8.03 -7.17 -4.80
CA GLY A 247 -9.18 -7.29 -3.91
C GLY A 247 -10.36 -6.52 -4.48
N GLU A 248 -10.81 -5.48 -3.77
CA GLU A 248 -11.99 -4.72 -4.18
C GLU A 248 -11.71 -3.63 -5.22
N GLY A 249 -10.44 -3.27 -5.45
CA GLY A 249 -10.06 -2.14 -6.28
C GLY A 249 -10.50 -0.82 -5.63
N ARG A 250 -9.61 -0.18 -4.87
CA ARG A 250 -9.95 1.03 -4.12
C ARG A 250 -9.06 2.19 -4.54
N PHE A 251 -9.56 3.40 -4.32
CA PHE A 251 -8.74 4.60 -4.50
C PHE A 251 -9.16 5.73 -3.59
N TYR A 252 -8.22 6.64 -3.32
CA TYR A 252 -8.51 7.94 -2.75
C TYR A 252 -7.84 9.05 -3.54
N ARG A 253 -8.32 10.28 -3.36
CA ARG A 253 -7.85 11.48 -4.06
C ARG A 253 -7.11 12.40 -3.11
N VAL A 254 -6.01 12.99 -3.58
CA VAL A 254 -5.28 14.06 -2.88
C VAL A 254 -5.14 15.24 -3.83
N LYS A 255 -5.26 16.46 -3.29
CA LYS A 255 -5.05 17.71 -4.03
C LYS A 255 -4.04 18.59 -3.28
N PRO A 256 -3.30 19.47 -3.97
CA PRO A 256 -2.47 20.47 -3.32
C PRO A 256 -3.29 21.41 -2.41
N PRO A 257 -2.66 22.05 -1.40
CA PRO A 257 -1.27 21.84 -0.97
C PRO A 257 -1.11 20.48 -0.26
N PHE A 258 0.05 19.84 -0.47
CA PHE A 258 0.43 18.66 0.30
C PHE A 258 1.00 19.14 1.64
N GLY A 259 0.46 18.59 2.74
CA GLY A 259 0.94 18.84 4.10
C GLY A 259 2.07 17.91 4.51
#